data_AF-A0AA41Z265-F1
#
_entry.id   AF-A0AA41Z265-F1
#
_cell.length_a   1.000
_cell.length_b   1.000
_cell.length_c   1.000
_cell.angle_alpha   90.00
_cell.angle_beta   90.00
_cell.angle_gamma   90.00
#
_symmetry.space_group_name_H-M   'P 1'
#
loop_
_entity.id
_entity.type
_entity.pdbx_description
1 polymer ?
#
loop_
_entity_poly.entity_id
_entity_poly.type
_entity_poly.pdbx_seq_one_letter_code
_entity_poly.pdbx_strand_id
1 'polypeptide(L)' 'MGQGAFLMRRLENVRGEFSLTALAYNIRRTITLVGVPDLIATARA' A
#
# COMPACT_ATOMS: atom_id res chain seq x y z
N MET A 1 8.02 -11.15 -0.66
CA MET A 1 8.18 -9.89 -1.40
C MET A 1 9.68 -9.61 -1.49
N GLY A 2 10.28 -9.84 -2.65
CA GLY A 2 11.72 -9.69 -2.82
C GLY A 2 12.15 -8.23 -2.79
N GLN A 3 13.08 -7.91 -1.90
CA GLN A 3 13.76 -6.63 -1.70
C GLN A 3 14.35 -5.98 -2.97
N GLY A 4 14.47 -6.72 -4.08
CA GLY A 4 14.95 -6.21 -5.38
C GLY A 4 13.98 -5.28 -6.12
N ALA A 5 12.69 -5.23 -5.76
CA ALA A 5 11.73 -4.33 -6.40
C ALA A 5 11.87 -2.86 -5.97
N PHE A 6 12.49 -2.59 -4.82
CA PHE A 6 12.60 -1.25 -4.22
C PHE A 6 13.63 -0.32 -4.91
N LEU A 7 14.43 -0.82 -5.86
CA LEU A 7 15.52 -0.06 -6.51
C LEU A 7 15.17 0.56 -7.88
N MET A 8 13.92 0.49 -8.32
CA MET A 8 13.51 0.95 -9.67
C MET A 8 13.30 2.48 -9.73
N ARG A 9 14.36 3.28 -9.60
CA ARG A 9 14.30 4.77 -9.71
C ARG A 9 14.05 5.34 -11.12
N ARG A 10 13.73 4.54 -12.17
CA ARG A 10 13.78 5.03 -13.57
C ARG A 10 12.78 4.49 -14.61
N LEU A 11 11.82 3.65 -14.25
CA LEU A 11 10.76 3.23 -15.19
C LEU A 11 9.43 3.81 -14.72
N GLU A 12 8.85 4.73 -15.50
CA GLU A 12 7.56 5.37 -15.17
C GLU A 12 6.45 4.34 -14.94
N ASN A 13 6.40 3.29 -15.76
CA ASN A 13 5.40 2.22 -15.64
C ASN A 13 5.61 1.36 -14.39
N VAL A 14 6.87 1.17 -13.96
CA VAL A 14 7.19 0.38 -12.75
C VAL A 14 6.86 1.15 -11.48
N ARG A 15 6.88 2.49 -11.49
CA ARG A 15 6.40 3.31 -10.36
C ARG A 15 4.93 3.07 -10.05
N GLY A 16 4.09 2.92 -11.09
CA GLY A 16 2.66 2.64 -10.93
C GLY A 16 2.41 1.27 -10.29
N GLU A 17 3.01 0.22 -10.83
CA GLU A 17 2.85 -1.16 -10.34
C GLU A 17 3.46 -1.38 -8.94
N PHE A 18 4.61 -0.76 -8.68
CA PHE A 18 5.25 -0.77 -7.36
C PHE A 18 4.39 -0.04 -6.32
N SER A 19 3.88 1.14 -6.68
CA SER A 19 2.98 1.92 -5.82
C SER A 19 1.69 1.16 -5.54
N LEU A 20 1.09 0.51 -6.53
CA LEU A 20 -0.17 -0.23 -6.36
C LEU A 20 0.00 -1.47 -5.47
N THR A 21 1.11 -2.20 -5.62
CA THR A 21 1.40 -3.36 -4.77
C THR A 21 1.66 -2.94 -3.32
N ALA A 22 2.43 -1.87 -3.11
CA ALA A 22 2.67 -1.30 -1.79
C ALA A 22 1.38 -0.75 -1.16
N LEU A 23 0.54 -0.09 -1.96
CA LEU A 23 -0.77 0.41 -1.53
C LEU A 23 -1.70 -0.73 -1.12
N ALA A 24 -1.81 -1.78 -1.92
CA ALA A 24 -2.62 -2.95 -1.60
C ALA A 24 -2.13 -3.64 -0.32
N TYR A 25 -0.81 -3.78 -0.16
CA TYR A 25 -0.22 -4.32 1.06
C TYR A 25 -0.53 -3.45 2.27
N ASN A 26 -0.35 -2.14 2.16
CA ASN A 26 -0.59 -1.20 3.26
C ASN A 26 -2.06 -1.16 3.65
N ILE A 27 -2.99 -1.17 2.69
CA ILE A 27 -4.44 -1.26 2.98
C ILE A 27 -4.75 -2.53 3.77
N ARG A 28 -4.27 -3.69 3.30
CA ARG A 28 -4.49 -4.96 4.00
C ARG A 28 -3.89 -4.96 5.40
N ARG A 29 -2.69 -4.40 5.55
CA ARG A 29 -2.01 -4.27 6.84
C ARG A 29 -2.79 -3.37 7.79
N THR A 30 -3.24 -2.20 7.33
CA THR A 30 -4.03 -1.27 8.15
C THR A 30 -5.34 -1.91 8.60
N ILE A 31 -6.07 -2.57 7.69
CA ILE A 31 -7.29 -3.32 8.05
C ILE A 31 -7.00 -4.39 9.11
N THR A 32 -5.85 -5.08 9.03
CA THR A 32 -5.46 -6.11 10.01
C THR A 32 -5.13 -5.50 11.38
N LEU A 33 -4.55 -4.30 11.43
CA LEU A 33 -4.10 -3.66 12.66
C LEU A 33 -5.23 -2.97 13.42
N VAL A 34 -6.12 -2.26 12.71
CA VAL A 34 -7.15 -1.42 13.35
C VAL A 34 -8.59 -1.86 13.04
N GLY A 35 -8.78 -2.81 12.12
CA GLY A 35 -10.12 -3.23 11.69
C GLY A 35 -10.79 -2.25 10.74
N VAL A 36 -11.82 -2.75 10.03
CA VAL A 36 -12.60 -1.95 9.08
C VAL A 36 -13.46 -0.85 9.76
N PRO A 37 -14.13 -1.09 10.90
CA PRO A 37 -14.97 -0.07 11.53
C PRO A 37 -14.21 1.21 11.91
N ASP A 38 -13.07 1.06 12.59
CA ASP A 38 -12.25 2.20 13.05
C ASP A 38 -11.62 2.96 11.88
N LEU A 39 -11.26 2.23 10.82
CA LEU A 39 -10.77 2.84 9.57
C LEU A 39 -11.84 3.72 8.91
N ILE A 40 -13.09 3.25 8.85
CA ILE A 40 -14.22 4.03 8.29
C ILE A 40 -14.55 5.23 9.16
N ALA A 41 -14.56 5.06 10.48
CA ALA A 41 -14.83 6.16 11.42
C ALA A 41 -13.82 7.29 11.24
N THR A 42 -12.53 6.94 11.13
CA THR A 42 -11.45 7.91 10.94
C THR A 42 -11.50 8.57 9.56
N ALA A 43 -11.82 7.83 8.49
CA ALA A 43 -11.88 8.38 7.13
C ALA A 43 -13.04 9.37 6.91
N ARG A 44 -14.04 9.38 7.80
CA ARG A 44 -15.18 10.30 7.76
C ARG A 44 -14.97 11.60 8.56
N ALA A 45 -13.94 11.64 9.40
CA ALA A 45 -13.56 12.81 10.19
C ALA A 45 -12.75 13.80 9.34
#